data_AF-A0A2V7VGJ3-F1
#
_entry.id   AF-A0A2V7VGJ3-F1
#
_cell.length_a   1.000
_cell.length_b   1.000
_cell.length_c   1.000
_cell.angle_alpha   90.00
_cell.angle_beta   90.00
_cell.angle_gamma   90.00
#
_symmetry.space_group_name_H-M   'P 1'
#
loop_
_entity.id
_entity.type
_entity.pdbx_description
1 polymer ?
#
loop_
_entity_poly.entity_id
_entity_poly.type
_entity_poly.pdbx_seq_one_letter_code
_entity_poly.pdbx_strand_id
1 'polypeptide(L)'
;ATTITDLIVKVRDLDGVTSILVTHQLRDAFNVARTFVFREGGEFVYHRLEDTSLLAGTEFLMLREGQVHFQGSARELETSRDPYVRDFLS
;
A
#
# COMPACT_ATOMS: atom_id res chain seq x y z
N ALA A 1 -1.09 12.61 8.57
CA ALA A 1 -2.55 12.68 8.60
C ALA A 1 -3.08 11.34 8.10
N THR A 2 -3.63 10.50 8.99
CA THR A 2 -4.10 9.14 8.67
C THR A 2 -5.53 9.10 8.15
N THR A 3 -6.27 10.20 8.24
CA THR A 3 -7.71 10.21 7.96
C THR A 3 -8.04 9.81 6.53
N ILE A 4 -7.25 10.23 5.53
CA ILE A 4 -7.53 9.88 4.13
C ILE A 4 -7.16 8.43 3.80
N THR A 5 -6.05 7.92 4.33
CA THR A 5 -5.66 6.52 4.13
C THR A 5 -6.69 5.58 4.75
N ASP A 6 -7.24 5.94 5.90
CA ASP A 6 -8.28 5.16 6.58
C ASP A 6 -9.59 5.14 5.76
N LEU A 7 -9.95 6.24 5.11
CA LEU A 7 -11.10 6.30 4.22
C LEU A 7 -10.90 5.46 2.95
N ILE A 8 -9.69 5.48 2.37
CA ILE A 8 -9.35 4.64 1.21
C ILE A 8 -9.47 3.16 1.59
N VAL A 9 -8.92 2.76 2.74
CA VAL A 9 -9.00 1.38 3.24
C VAL A 9 -10.47 0.96 3.47
N LYS A 10 -11.30 1.83 4.05
CA LYS A 10 -12.74 1.57 4.21
C LYS A 10 -13.45 1.29 2.91
N VAL A 11 -13.27 2.14 1.90
CA VAL A 11 -13.92 1.93 0.60
C VAL A 11 -13.40 0.64 -0.04
N ARG A 12 -12.09 0.42 -0.06
CA ARG A 12 -11.47 -0.78 -0.64
C ARG A 12 -12.05 -2.06 -0.04
N ASP A 13 -12.09 -2.16 1.28
CA ASP A 13 -12.41 -3.42 1.96
C ASP A 13 -13.91 -3.61 2.21
N LEU A 14 -14.65 -2.55 2.54
CA LEU A 14 -16.08 -2.65 2.82
C LEU A 14 -16.92 -2.73 1.55
N ASP A 15 -16.51 -2.05 0.47
CA ASP A 15 -17.21 -2.12 -0.82
C ASP A 15 -16.61 -3.18 -1.76
N GLY A 16 -15.47 -3.78 -1.38
CA GLY A 16 -14.83 -4.88 -2.12
C GLY A 16 -14.30 -4.46 -3.50
N VAL A 17 -13.74 -3.24 -3.61
CA VAL A 17 -13.33 -2.65 -4.89
C VAL A 17 -11.83 -2.76 -5.15
N THR A 18 -11.46 -3.08 -6.39
CA THR A 18 -10.08 -2.94 -6.85
C THR A 18 -9.70 -1.46 -6.89
N SER A 19 -8.57 -1.12 -6.27
CA SER A 19 -8.14 0.27 -6.06
C SER A 19 -6.73 0.51 -6.60
N ILE A 20 -6.51 1.66 -7.23
CA ILE A 20 -5.18 2.18 -7.59
C ILE A 20 -4.94 3.45 -6.78
N LEU A 21 -3.83 3.49 -6.05
CA LEU A 21 -3.40 4.65 -5.28
C LEU A 21 -2.16 5.26 -5.93
N VAL A 22 -2.26 6.54 -6.31
CA VAL A 22 -1.13 7.33 -6.80
C VAL A 22 -0.74 8.32 -5.72
N THR A 23 0.50 8.22 -5.23
CA THR A 23 1.01 9.11 -4.18
C THR A 23 2.51 9.32 -4.33
N HIS A 24 2.98 10.50 -3.92
CA HIS A 24 4.41 10.77 -3.74
C HIS A 24 4.95 10.28 -2.40
N GLN A 25 4.07 9.88 -1.48
CA GLN A 25 4.43 9.45 -0.13
C GLN A 25 4.37 7.94 -0.02
N LEU A 26 5.53 7.29 -0.09
CA LEU A 26 5.61 5.83 -0.03
C LEU A 26 5.08 5.26 1.29
N ARG A 27 5.23 6.03 2.38
CA ARG A 27 4.61 5.73 3.68
C ARG A 27 3.09 5.51 3.57
N ASP A 28 2.39 6.33 2.80
CA ASP A 28 0.93 6.24 2.68
C ASP A 28 0.52 5.05 1.83
N ALA A 29 1.27 4.75 0.78
CA ALA A 29 1.08 3.53 -0.01
C ALA A 29 1.23 2.27 0.87
N PHE A 30 2.26 2.22 1.72
CA PHE A 30 2.41 1.13 2.69
C PHE A 30 1.32 1.12 3.76
N ASN A 31 0.87 2.27 4.25
CA ASN A 31 -0.23 2.33 5.21
C ASN A 31 -1.50 1.72 4.63
N VAL A 32 -1.87 2.09 3.39
CA VAL A 32 -3.05 1.54 2.71
C VAL A 32 -2.86 0.06 2.42
N ALA A 33 -1.70 -0.35 1.90
CA ALA A 33 -1.40 -1.75 1.61
C ALA A 33 -1.53 -2.65 2.87
N ARG A 34 -0.97 -2.20 3.99
CA ARG A 34 -0.88 -3.01 5.24
C ARG A 34 -2.12 -2.99 6.10
N THR A 35 -3.00 -2.01 5.93
CA THR A 35 -4.17 -1.84 6.79
C THR A 35 -5.38 -2.42 6.10
N PHE A 36 -6.14 -3.24 6.80
CA PHE A 36 -7.40 -3.83 6.36
C PHE A 36 -8.49 -3.50 7.36
N VAL A 37 -9.73 -3.37 6.88
CA VAL A 37 -10.89 -3.19 7.74
C VAL A 37 -11.98 -4.20 7.43
N PHE A 38 -12.52 -4.80 8.49
CA PHE A 38 -13.62 -5.74 8.41
C PHE A 38 -14.80 -5.26 9.25
N ARG A 39 -15.99 -5.77 8.93
CA ARG A 39 -17.18 -5.56 9.75
C ARG A 39 -17.45 -6.79 10.57
N GLU A 40 -17.19 -6.70 11.88
CA GLU A 40 -17.43 -7.79 12.83
C GLU A 40 -18.40 -7.32 13.91
N GLY A 41 -19.49 -8.06 14.14
CA GLY A 41 -20.48 -7.71 15.17
C GLY A 41 -21.17 -6.35 15.01
N GLY A 42 -21.06 -5.71 13.84
CA GLY A 42 -21.58 -4.36 13.58
C GLY A 42 -20.55 -3.24 13.75
N GLU A 43 -19.37 -3.54 14.27
CA GLU A 43 -18.26 -2.59 14.45
C GLU A 43 -17.22 -2.72 13.33
N PHE A 44 -16.43 -1.66 13.13
CA PHE A 44 -15.31 -1.66 12.19
C PHE A 44 -14.03 -2.07 12.93
N VAL A 45 -13.47 -3.21 12.53
CA VAL A 45 -12.24 -3.75 13.12
C VAL A 45 -11.10 -3.58 12.13
N TYR A 46 -10.04 -2.91 12.57
CA TYR A 46 -8.84 -2.66 11.78
C TYR A 46 -7.75 -3.68 12.09
N HIS A 47 -7.21 -4.29 11.04
CA HIS A 47 -6.04 -5.15 11.11
C HIS A 47 -4.89 -4.51 10.36
N ARG A 48 -3.71 -4.50 10.97
CA ARG A 48 -2.48 -4.03 10.32
C ARG A 48 -1.51 -5.20 10.21
N LEU A 49 -1.04 -5.45 9.00
CA LEU A 49 0.01 -6.43 8.75
C LEU A 49 1.38 -5.79 9.02
N GLU A 50 2.11 -6.38 9.96
CA GLU A 50 3.50 -6.00 10.26
C GLU A 50 4.47 -6.61 9.26
N ASP A 51 4.21 -7.85 8.82
CA ASP A 51 5.01 -8.55 7.81
C ASP A 51 4.49 -8.27 6.40
N THR A 52 5.29 -7.56 5.62
CA THR A 52 4.98 -7.19 4.24
C THR A 52 5.00 -8.36 3.27
N SER A 53 5.61 -9.48 3.62
CA SER A 53 5.58 -10.70 2.80
C SER A 53 4.19 -11.33 2.75
N LEU A 54 3.30 -10.96 3.68
CA LEU A 54 1.91 -11.42 3.73
C LEU A 54 0.96 -10.55 2.88
N LEU A 55 1.46 -9.48 2.25
CA LEU A 55 0.68 -8.56 1.40
C LEU A 55 0.37 -9.19 0.03
N ALA A 56 -0.44 -10.25 0.03
CA ALA A 56 -0.91 -10.87 -1.19
C ALA A 56 -1.89 -9.94 -1.93
N GLY A 57 -1.78 -9.87 -3.26
CA GLY A 57 -2.71 -9.11 -4.11
C GLY A 57 -2.48 -7.60 -4.13
N THR A 58 -1.41 -7.09 -3.49
CA THR A 58 -0.98 -5.69 -3.66
C THR A 58 0.31 -5.62 -4.44
N GLU A 59 0.33 -4.78 -5.47
CA GLU A 59 1.49 -4.54 -6.32
C GLU A 59 1.87 -3.06 -6.27
N PHE A 60 3.17 -2.79 -6.25
CA PHE A 60 3.74 -1.46 -6.24
C PHE A 60 4.35 -1.18 -7.61
N LEU A 61 4.05 0.01 -8.13
CA LEU A 61 4.56 0.52 -9.39
C LEU A 61 5.25 1.86 -9.14
N MET A 62 6.48 2.03 -9.61
CA MET A 62 7.16 3.32 -9.62
C MET A 62 7.51 3.72 -11.05
N LEU A 63 7.21 4.97 -11.37
CA LEU A 63 7.47 5.55 -12.68
C LEU A 63 8.69 6.47 -12.62
N ARG A 64 9.54 6.39 -13.62
CA ARG A 64 10.66 7.32 -13.83
C ARG A 64 10.73 7.68 -15.30
N GLU A 65 10.82 8.96 -15.61
CA GLU A 65 10.94 9.46 -17.00
C GLU A 65 9.85 8.91 -17.95
N GLY A 66 8.61 8.78 -17.43
CA GLY A 66 7.47 8.28 -18.20
C GLY A 66 7.46 6.77 -18.43
N GLN A 67 8.37 6.01 -17.80
CA GLN A 67 8.46 4.56 -17.91
C GLN A 67 8.28 3.88 -16.56
N VAL A 68 7.87 2.62 -16.59
CA VAL A 68 7.86 1.76 -15.39
C VAL A 68 9.30 1.43 -15.02
N HIS A 69 9.77 2.02 -13.93
CA HIS A 69 11.13 1.80 -13.41
C HIS A 69 11.16 0.63 -12.43
N PHE A 70 10.11 0.49 -11.62
CA PHE A 70 9.94 -0.61 -10.68
C PHE A 70 8.51 -1.13 -10.75
N GLN A 71 8.35 -2.45 -10.71
CA GLN A 71 7.08 -3.13 -10.55
C GLN A 71 7.33 -4.38 -9.70
N GLY A 72 6.57 -4.56 -8.62
CA GLY A 72 6.70 -5.74 -7.77
C GLY A 72 5.96 -5.67 -6.45
N SER A 73 6.19 -6.67 -5.62
CA SER A 73 5.63 -6.78 -4.28
C SER A 73 6.23 -5.78 -3.29
N ALA A 74 5.57 -5.60 -2.14
CA ALA A 74 6.09 -4.82 -1.02
C ALA A 74 7.49 -5.28 -0.58
N ARG A 75 7.71 -6.59 -0.50
CA ARG A 75 8.99 -7.18 -0.10
C ARG A 75 10.11 -6.88 -1.10
N GLU A 76 9.83 -6.98 -2.39
CA GLU A 76 10.80 -6.64 -3.44
C GLU A 76 11.14 -5.16 -3.43
N LEU A 77 10.16 -4.29 -3.14
CA LEU A 77 10.37 -2.86 -3.00
C LEU A 77 11.29 -2.55 -1.82
N GLU A 78 10.99 -3.09 -0.64
CA GLU A 78 11.77 -2.88 0.60
C GLU A 78 13.20 -3.42 0.52
N THR A 79 13.40 -4.52 -0.20
CA THR A 79 14.71 -5.15 -0.36
C THR A 79 15.46 -4.68 -1.61
N SER A 80 14.88 -3.74 -2.37
CA SER A 80 15.48 -3.20 -3.57
C SER A 80 16.80 -2.51 -3.29
N ARG A 81 17.80 -2.79 -4.15
CA ARG A 81 19.10 -2.12 -4.14
C ARG A 81 19.19 -0.97 -5.15
N ASP A 82 18.11 -0.72 -5.88
CA ASP A 82 18.05 0.34 -6.87
C ASP A 82 18.15 1.73 -6.21
N PRO A 83 19.07 2.60 -6.63
CA PRO A 83 19.26 3.92 -6.00
C PRO A 83 18.02 4.82 -6.03
N TYR A 84 17.24 4.78 -7.10
CA TYR A 84 16.03 5.58 -7.25
C TYR A 84 14.92 5.08 -6.33
N VAL A 85 14.71 3.77 -6.26
CA VAL A 85 13.76 3.16 -5.31
C VAL A 85 14.15 3.48 -3.87
N ARG A 86 15.45 3.42 -3.54
CA ARG A 86 15.94 3.71 -2.20
C ARG A 86 15.78 5.17 -1.78
N ASP A 87 15.88 6.12 -2.71
CA ASP A 87 15.66 7.55 -2.44
C ASP A 87 14.22 7.84 -1.99
N PHE A 88 13.24 7.09 -2.49
CA PHE A 88 11.83 7.17 -2.05
C PHE A 88 11.55 6.45 -0.73
N LEU A 89 12.46 5.57 -0.28
CA LEU A 89 12.36 4.84 0.98
C LEU A 89 13.04 5.57 2.15
N SER A 90 13.98 6.47 1.88
CA SER A 90 14.62 7.36 2.85
C SER A 90 13.71 8.46 3.35
#